data_AF-A0A561TTC2-F1
#
_entry.id   AF-A0A561TTC2-F1
#
_cell.length_a   1.000
_cell.length_b   1.000
_cell.length_c   1.000
_cell.angle_alpha   90.00
_cell.angle_beta   90.00
_cell.angle_gamma   90.00
#
_symmetry.space_group_name_H-M   'P 1'
#
loop_
_entity.id
_entity.type
_entity.pdbx_description
1 polymer ?
#
loop_
_entity_poly.entity_id
_entity_poly.type
_entity_poly.pdbx_seq_one_letter_code
_entity_poly.pdbx_strand_id
1 'polypeptide(L)'
;MTVLKRVLGTTIAAGALLLTVGALPASAQTVAPAQAAAARPAVTGQAVFTGISFSSNPVVANIGAYNSAFVRGEAAGYTAAQCKLTRVPIAFRINLSLYESTAQVTCNA
;
A
#
# COMPACT_ATOMS: atom_id res chain seq x y z
N MET A 1 45.94 -3.95 -12.87
CA MET A 1 46.02 -2.75 -12.03
C MET A 1 44.59 -2.43 -11.60
N THR A 2 44.02 -3.04 -10.54
CA THR A 2 44.05 -2.59 -9.12
C THR A 2 43.99 -1.07 -9.01
N VAL A 3 42.97 -0.47 -8.37
CA VAL A 3 42.83 -0.21 -6.92
C VAL A 3 41.34 0.13 -6.65
N LEU A 4 40.55 -0.60 -5.85
CA LEU A 4 40.51 -0.71 -4.38
C LEU A 4 40.11 0.59 -3.64
N LYS A 5 38.94 0.60 -2.98
CA LYS A 5 38.70 1.31 -1.70
C LYS A 5 37.55 0.57 -1.00
N ARG A 6 37.88 -0.36 -0.10
CA ARG A 6 37.97 -0.20 1.37
C ARG A 6 36.63 0.26 1.98
N VAL A 7 35.84 -0.60 2.63
CA VAL A 7 36.04 -1.38 3.87
C VAL A 7 35.72 -0.57 5.14
N LEU A 8 35.03 -1.28 6.06
CA LEU A 8 34.84 -1.09 7.51
C LEU A 8 33.58 -0.29 7.93
N GLY A 9 32.66 -0.81 8.76
CA GLY A 9 32.62 -2.03 9.58
C GLY A 9 31.16 -2.37 9.97
N THR A 10 30.74 -3.65 10.02
CA THR A 10 30.93 -4.71 11.03
C THR A 10 29.94 -4.66 12.21
N THR A 11 28.95 -5.56 12.14
CA THR A 11 28.40 -6.46 13.20
C THR A 11 27.21 -7.18 12.55
N ILE A 12 27.33 -8.35 11.91
CA ILE A 12 27.53 -9.74 12.39
C ILE A 12 26.61 -10.14 13.55
N ALA A 13 25.86 -11.23 13.30
CA ALA A 13 25.26 -12.25 14.18
C ALA A 13 23.71 -12.23 14.18
N ALA A 14 23.00 -13.35 14.01
CA ALA A 14 23.36 -14.72 13.69
C ALA A 14 22.06 -15.44 13.31
N GLY A 15 22.08 -16.25 12.27
CA GLY A 15 20.91 -17.03 11.85
C GLY A 15 21.12 -17.84 10.58
N ALA A 16 22.30 -18.46 10.46
CA ALA A 16 22.62 -19.60 9.61
C ALA A 16 22.20 -19.54 8.12
N LEU A 17 23.12 -19.02 7.31
CA LEU A 17 23.41 -19.59 5.99
C LEU A 17 23.69 -21.10 6.17
N LEU A 18 22.84 -21.95 5.60
CA LEU A 18 23.24 -23.30 5.21
C LEU A 18 23.32 -23.32 3.68
N LEU A 19 24.56 -23.35 3.20
CA LEU A 19 24.91 -23.63 1.82
C LEU A 19 24.44 -25.04 1.47
N THR A 20 23.52 -25.15 0.52
CA THR A 20 23.51 -26.27 -0.43
C THR A 20 23.60 -25.70 -1.83
N VAL A 21 24.84 -25.61 -2.30
CA VAL A 21 25.17 -25.47 -3.72
C VAL A 21 24.73 -26.77 -4.37
N GLY A 22 23.55 -26.75 -5.00
CA GLY A 22 22.98 -27.92 -5.66
C GLY A 22 22.19 -27.47 -6.88
N ALA A 23 22.87 -27.52 -8.02
CA ALA A 23 22.32 -27.55 -9.38
C ALA A 23 21.36 -26.41 -9.77
N LEU A 24 21.83 -25.53 -10.67
CA LEU A 24 20.98 -24.96 -11.71
C LEU A 24 20.32 -26.10 -12.50
N PRO A 25 18.99 -26.08 -12.71
CA PRO A 25 18.44 -26.47 -13.99
C PRO A 25 17.85 -25.24 -14.69
N ALA A 26 18.14 -25.18 -15.98
CA ALA A 26 17.69 -24.16 -16.90
C ALA A 26 16.16 -24.13 -17.02
N SER A 27 15.53 -23.21 -16.30
CA SER A 27 14.17 -22.71 -16.59
C SER A 27 13.90 -21.44 -15.76
N ALA A 28 14.82 -20.48 -15.76
CA ALA A 28 14.62 -19.18 -15.12
C ALA A 28 13.82 -18.22 -16.02
N GLN A 29 12.61 -18.61 -16.40
CA GLN A 29 11.54 -17.73 -16.89
C GLN A 29 10.20 -18.24 -16.36
N THR A 30 10.10 -18.29 -15.05
CA THR A 30 8.79 -18.29 -14.39
C THR A 30 8.97 -17.39 -13.19
N VAL A 31 8.42 -16.19 -13.29
CA VAL A 31 8.25 -15.29 -12.16
C VAL A 31 7.44 -16.07 -11.14
N ALA A 32 8.11 -16.60 -10.11
CA ALA A 32 7.43 -17.20 -8.98
C ALA A 32 6.78 -16.06 -8.19
N PRO A 33 5.44 -15.96 -8.08
CA PRO A 33 4.83 -15.17 -7.02
C PRO A 33 4.90 -16.01 -5.73
N ALA A 34 6.11 -16.21 -5.22
CA ALA A 34 6.35 -16.84 -3.92
C ALA A 34 6.90 -15.80 -2.95
N GLN A 35 6.28 -14.62 -2.92
CA GLN A 35 6.44 -13.66 -1.84
C GLN A 35 5.12 -13.61 -1.09
N ALA A 36 5.07 -14.46 -0.07
CA ALA A 36 4.26 -14.28 1.12
C ALA A 36 2.83 -13.78 0.86
N ALA A 37 1.94 -14.72 0.52
CA ALA A 37 0.67 -14.77 1.22
C ALA A 37 0.96 -15.04 2.72
N ALA A 38 1.61 -14.07 3.39
CA ALA A 38 1.43 -13.92 4.82
C ALA A 38 -0.08 -13.77 4.95
N ALA A 39 -0.74 -14.77 5.53
CA ALA A 39 -2.14 -14.74 5.82
C ALA A 39 -2.40 -13.40 6.51
N ARG A 40 -2.91 -12.43 5.74
CA ARG A 40 -3.34 -11.15 6.30
C ARG A 40 -4.35 -11.56 7.37
N PRO A 41 -4.16 -11.13 8.63
CA PRO A 41 -5.11 -11.45 9.68
C PRO A 41 -6.50 -11.14 9.14
N ALA A 42 -7.43 -12.09 9.24
CA ALA A 42 -8.80 -11.85 8.84
C ALA A 42 -9.24 -10.59 9.59
N VAL A 43 -9.49 -9.51 8.84
CA VAL A 43 -9.96 -8.27 9.43
C VAL A 43 -11.32 -8.59 10.00
N THR A 44 -11.54 -8.29 11.28
CA THR A 44 -12.83 -8.52 11.93
C THR A 44 -13.38 -7.19 12.42
N GLY A 45 -14.66 -6.97 12.16
CA GLY A 45 -15.36 -5.79 12.64
C GLY A 45 -15.30 -4.57 11.72
N GLN A 46 -15.92 -3.49 12.19
CA GLN A 46 -16.15 -2.28 11.43
C GLN A 46 -15.06 -1.25 11.66
N ALA A 47 -14.50 -0.70 10.58
CA ALA A 47 -13.58 0.43 10.60
C ALA A 47 -14.06 1.54 9.67
N VAL A 48 -13.72 2.78 10.00
CA VAL A 48 -14.02 3.97 9.18
C VAL A 48 -12.73 4.62 8.73
N PHE A 49 -12.59 4.80 7.43
CA PHE A 49 -11.43 5.41 6.78
C PHE A 49 -11.83 6.75 6.19
N THR A 50 -11.10 7.79 6.54
CA THR A 50 -11.29 9.13 5.98
C THR A 50 -10.18 9.43 4.98
N GLY A 51 -10.59 9.88 3.80
CA GLY A 51 -9.71 10.33 2.72
C GLY A 51 -9.88 11.83 2.50
N ILE A 52 -8.78 12.51 2.20
CA ILE A 52 -8.76 13.93 1.86
C ILE A 52 -8.01 14.10 0.54
N SER A 53 -8.44 15.04 -0.28
CA SER A 53 -7.77 15.33 -1.55
C SER A 53 -7.93 16.79 -1.93
N PHE A 54 -6.90 17.31 -2.60
CA PHE A 54 -6.84 18.68 -3.09
C PHE A 54 -6.64 18.66 -4.60
N SER A 55 -7.43 19.45 -5.32
CA SER A 55 -7.29 19.57 -6.78
C SER A 55 -7.83 20.88 -7.29
N SER A 56 -7.33 21.36 -8.43
CA SER A 56 -7.91 22.48 -9.16
C SER A 56 -9.26 22.14 -9.81
N ASN A 57 -9.61 20.87 -9.88
CA ASN A 57 -10.89 20.38 -10.42
C ASN A 57 -11.71 19.72 -9.29
N PRO A 58 -12.98 20.14 -9.07
CA PRO A 58 -13.82 19.60 -8.00
C PRO A 58 -14.12 18.10 -8.17
N VAL A 59 -14.22 17.62 -9.41
CA VAL A 59 -14.45 16.19 -9.71
C VAL A 59 -13.23 15.36 -9.31
N VAL A 60 -12.03 15.85 -9.64
CA VAL A 60 -10.76 15.17 -9.30
C VAL A 60 -10.52 15.20 -7.79
N ALA A 61 -10.86 16.28 -7.10
CA ALA A 61 -10.81 16.35 -5.64
C ALA A 61 -11.75 15.28 -5.03
N ASN A 62 -12.98 15.16 -5.52
CA ASN A 62 -13.94 14.16 -5.04
C ASN A 62 -13.47 12.72 -5.26
N ILE A 63 -13.00 12.39 -6.46
CA ILE A 63 -12.50 11.05 -6.79
C ILE A 63 -11.25 10.74 -5.95
N GLY A 64 -10.35 11.69 -5.79
CA GLY A 64 -9.15 11.50 -4.98
C GLY A 64 -9.46 11.27 -3.50
N ALA A 65 -10.44 11.99 -2.94
CA ALA A 65 -10.87 11.80 -1.56
C ALA A 65 -11.48 10.40 -1.36
N TYR A 66 -12.33 9.96 -2.29
CA TYR A 66 -12.88 8.60 -2.27
C TYR A 66 -11.80 7.53 -2.37
N ASN A 67 -10.93 7.61 -3.39
CA ASN A 67 -9.88 6.62 -3.61
C ASN A 67 -8.89 6.57 -2.43
N SER A 68 -8.52 7.72 -1.86
CA SER A 68 -7.64 7.74 -0.69
C SER A 68 -8.26 7.10 0.55
N ALA A 69 -9.57 7.26 0.78
CA ALA A 69 -10.29 6.56 1.83
C ALA A 69 -10.32 5.04 1.58
N PHE A 70 -10.57 4.65 0.32
CA PHE A 70 -10.68 3.25 -0.08
C PHE A 70 -9.35 2.49 0.01
N VAL A 71 -8.27 3.09 -0.51
CA VAL A 71 -6.91 2.53 -0.44
C VAL A 71 -6.45 2.35 1.01
N ARG A 72 -6.87 3.22 1.93
CA ARG A 72 -6.61 3.03 3.37
C ARG A 72 -7.34 1.79 3.92
N GLY A 73 -8.56 1.54 3.47
CA GLY A 73 -9.30 0.31 3.80
C GLY A 73 -8.63 -0.96 3.25
N GLU A 74 -8.18 -0.92 1.99
CA GLU A 74 -7.45 -2.04 1.37
C GLU A 74 -6.07 -2.28 2.01
N ALA A 75 -5.39 -1.22 2.42
CA ALA A 75 -4.14 -1.32 3.17
C ALA A 75 -4.36 -1.97 4.54
N ALA A 76 -5.46 -1.65 5.21
CA ALA A 76 -5.88 -2.27 6.46
C ALA A 76 -6.34 -3.75 6.30
N GLY A 77 -6.51 -4.22 5.06
CA GLY A 77 -6.83 -5.61 4.75
C GLY A 77 -8.31 -5.87 4.44
N TYR A 78 -9.14 -4.83 4.36
CA TYR A 78 -10.52 -4.96 3.87
C TYR A 78 -10.54 -5.12 2.35
N THR A 79 -11.50 -5.88 1.85
CA THR A 79 -11.75 -5.99 0.40
C THR A 79 -12.68 -4.89 -0.09
N ALA A 80 -12.65 -4.64 -1.40
CA ALA A 80 -13.52 -3.66 -2.02
C ALA A 80 -15.02 -3.89 -1.74
N ALA A 81 -15.44 -5.16 -1.64
CA ALA A 81 -16.83 -5.53 -1.35
C ALA A 81 -17.23 -5.26 0.12
N GLN A 82 -16.26 -5.25 1.03
CA GLN A 82 -16.46 -4.98 2.45
C GLN A 82 -16.52 -3.49 2.76
N CYS A 83 -16.03 -2.64 1.85
CA CYS A 83 -15.96 -1.19 1.99
C CYS A 83 -17.13 -0.49 1.29
N LYS A 84 -17.83 0.39 2.01
CA LYS A 84 -18.93 1.22 1.48
C LYS A 84 -18.69 2.69 1.76
N LEU A 85 -19.05 3.53 0.81
CA LEU A 85 -19.04 4.98 0.98
C LEU A 85 -20.11 5.39 2.00
N THR A 86 -19.70 5.96 3.13
CA THR A 86 -20.59 6.43 4.18
C THR A 86 -20.71 7.94 4.24
N ARG A 87 -19.70 8.67 3.74
CA ARG A 87 -19.79 10.10 3.49
C ARG A 87 -19.40 10.41 2.06
N VAL A 88 -20.36 10.90 1.29
CA VAL A 88 -20.15 11.30 -0.12
C VAL A 88 -19.15 12.44 -0.17
N PRO A 89 -18.13 12.37 -1.04
CA PRO A 89 -17.18 13.46 -1.23
C PRO A 89 -17.88 14.69 -1.80
N ILE A 90 -17.72 15.81 -1.13
CA ILE A 90 -18.15 17.13 -1.60
C ILE A 90 -16.91 18.01 -1.63
N ALA A 91 -16.61 18.53 -2.81
CA ALA A 91 -15.50 19.42 -3.03
C ALA A 91 -15.89 20.84 -2.65
N PHE A 92 -15.17 21.42 -1.70
CA PHE A 92 -15.30 22.79 -1.26
C PHE A 92 -14.14 23.61 -1.83
N ARG A 93 -14.45 24.75 -2.42
CA ARG A 93 -13.41 25.65 -2.95
C ARG A 93 -12.76 26.37 -1.78
N ILE A 94 -11.46 26.12 -1.57
CA ILE A 94 -10.68 26.74 -0.49
C ILE A 94 -9.87 27.96 -0.95
N ASN A 95 -9.62 28.07 -2.27
CA ASN A 95 -9.06 29.27 -2.90
C ASN A 95 -9.46 29.33 -4.40
N LEU A 96 -9.12 30.41 -5.11
CA LEU A 96 -9.45 30.68 -6.51
C LEU A 96 -9.17 29.47 -7.44
N SER A 97 -8.17 28.67 -7.16
CA SER A 97 -7.76 27.57 -8.04
C SER A 97 -7.69 26.22 -7.34
N LEU A 98 -8.24 26.09 -6.13
CA LEU A 98 -8.07 24.88 -5.32
C LEU A 98 -9.37 24.49 -4.61
N TYR A 99 -9.72 23.21 -4.78
CA TYR A 99 -10.80 22.54 -4.09
C TYR A 99 -10.23 21.51 -3.13
N GLU A 100 -10.81 21.42 -1.94
CA GLU A 100 -10.62 20.37 -0.96
C GLU A 100 -11.84 19.46 -0.95
N SER A 101 -11.65 18.15 -0.93
CA SER A 101 -12.74 17.21 -0.72
C SER A 101 -12.37 16.18 0.34
N THR A 102 -13.38 15.73 1.08
CA THR A 102 -13.24 14.71 2.12
C THR A 102 -14.27 13.62 1.90
N ALA A 103 -13.85 12.36 1.97
CA ALA A 103 -14.72 11.19 1.85
C ALA A 103 -14.53 10.28 3.06
N GLN A 104 -15.58 9.54 3.42
CA GLN A 104 -15.49 8.48 4.43
C GLN A 104 -15.99 7.18 3.86
N VAL A 105 -15.19 6.13 4.02
CA VAL A 105 -15.52 4.77 3.65
C VAL A 105 -15.55 3.93 4.91
N THR A 106 -16.66 3.26 5.16
CA THR A 106 -16.79 2.31 6.24
C THR A 106 -16.59 0.91 5.68
N CYS A 107 -15.64 0.17 6.23
CA CYS A 107 -15.41 -1.21 5.87
C CYS A 107 -15.86 -2.13 7.00
N ASN A 108 -16.55 -3.22 6.67
CA ASN A 108 -17.02 -4.23 7.62
C ASN A 108 -16.74 -5.62 7.06
N ALA A 109 -16.10 -6.46 7.86
CA ALA A 109 -15.58 -7.77 7.47
C ALA A 109 -16.24 -8.92 8.23
#